data_AF-A0A2X3VHP3-F1
#
_entry.id   AF-A0A2X3VHP3-F1
#
_cell.length_a   1.000
_cell.length_b   1.000
_cell.length_c   1.000
_cell.angle_alpha   90.00
_cell.angle_beta   90.00
_cell.angle_gamma   90.00
#
_symmetry.space_group_name_H-M   'P 1'
#
loop_
_entity.id
_entity.type
_entity.pdbx_description
1 polymer ?
#
loop_
_entity_poly.entity_id
_entity_poly.type
_entity_poly.pdbx_seq_one_letter_code
_entity_poly.pdbx_strand_id
1 'polypeptide(L)'
;MKLNKKLFIFIFCLILTSVASLTFFLGGKKKEYAKSEYCVEGIQLFNKDKYVLVGSKENDSFRYSQNYITDFKYNSLDEYDSVSSSKVNKEEYFKIKIYDLHDSTKITSKEVDIYSLLGRENTYRLKQIQEQFSKDGKEYLSFSMYSNEGGKIEKTIYVILSLDTGKIEKKMSENEFNEFLSKEDITIFPVEASSPMATNWKKGGIESQISSSTSNYHLGYGPGYLVASYDKGNLELSGTNFAKLYPEIGTNIKEGNKIYFRPNQYNEEEWFNDLIHWFAPEGQDVMELYATDETTGEKTQIRSFSDFKQWIENHPQKEK
;
A
#
# COMPACT_ATOMS: atom_id res chain seq x y z
N MET A 1 16.43 -36.32 67.44
CA MET A 1 17.18 -35.21 66.85
C MET A 1 16.23 -34.03 66.64
N LYS A 2 16.25 -33.01 67.51
CA LYS A 2 15.34 -31.85 67.39
C LYS A 2 15.83 -30.97 66.23
N LEU A 3 15.13 -31.01 65.10
CA LEU A 3 15.43 -30.13 63.97
C LEU A 3 15.35 -28.67 64.45
N ASN A 4 16.43 -27.91 64.25
CA ASN A 4 16.48 -26.51 64.67
C ASN A 4 15.40 -25.72 63.92
N LYS A 5 14.51 -25.04 64.65
CA LYS A 5 13.41 -24.24 64.08
C LYS A 5 13.93 -23.22 63.06
N LYS A 6 15.16 -22.71 63.24
CA LYS A 6 15.85 -21.83 62.28
C LYS A 6 16.26 -22.54 60.99
N LEU A 7 16.67 -23.82 61.08
CA LEU A 7 17.02 -24.64 59.92
C LEU A 7 15.77 -24.98 59.09
N PHE A 8 14.65 -25.25 59.75
CA PHE A 8 13.38 -25.52 59.05
C PHE A 8 12.85 -24.28 58.31
N ILE A 9 12.92 -23.10 58.95
CA ILE A 9 12.57 -21.82 58.32
C ILE A 9 13.50 -21.55 57.12
N PHE A 10 14.80 -21.80 57.26
CA PHE A 10 15.76 -21.60 56.17
C PHE A 10 15.48 -22.49 54.96
N ILE A 11 15.23 -23.80 55.17
CA ILE A 11 14.89 -24.74 54.09
C ILE A 11 13.56 -24.36 53.43
N PHE A 12 12.56 -23.96 54.21
CA PHE A 12 11.26 -23.53 53.68
C PHE A 12 11.37 -22.26 52.82
N CYS A 13 12.17 -21.27 53.24
CA CYS A 13 12.46 -20.10 52.43
C CYS A 13 13.19 -20.44 51.13
N LEU A 14 14.12 -21.42 51.15
CA LEU A 14 14.85 -21.89 49.99
C LEU A 14 13.95 -22.61 48.97
N ILE A 15 12.97 -23.38 49.45
CA ILE A 15 11.97 -24.03 48.59
C ILE A 15 11.02 -22.99 47.99
N LEU A 16 10.58 -21.99 48.76
CA LEU A 16 9.73 -20.91 48.26
C LEU A 16 10.45 -20.04 47.21
N THR A 17 11.71 -19.71 47.40
CA THR A 17 12.50 -18.98 46.39
C THR A 17 12.78 -19.86 45.17
N SER A 18 12.99 -21.18 45.34
CA SER A 18 13.10 -22.14 44.24
C SER A 18 11.81 -22.26 43.44
N VAL A 19 10.64 -22.34 44.09
CA VAL A 19 9.33 -22.42 43.39
C VAL A 19 8.98 -21.10 42.73
N ALA A 20 9.27 -19.95 43.36
CA ALA A 20 9.05 -18.63 42.77
C ALA A 20 10.00 -18.32 41.60
N SER A 21 11.25 -18.78 41.68
CA SER A 21 12.17 -18.70 40.53
C SER A 21 11.76 -19.69 39.44
N LEU A 22 11.30 -20.90 39.79
CA LEU A 22 10.76 -21.84 38.83
C LEU A 22 9.50 -21.29 38.14
N THR A 23 8.58 -20.60 38.83
CA THR A 23 7.42 -19.95 38.19
C THR A 23 7.80 -18.71 37.39
N PHE A 24 8.89 -18.01 37.74
CA PHE A 24 9.44 -16.92 36.93
C PHE A 24 10.15 -17.44 35.66
N PHE A 25 10.83 -18.59 35.73
CA PHE A 25 11.44 -19.27 34.58
C PHE A 25 10.43 -20.09 33.75
N LEU A 26 9.38 -20.63 34.37
CA LEU A 26 8.26 -21.35 33.72
C LEU A 26 7.14 -20.42 33.26
N GLY A 27 7.14 -19.17 33.72
CA GLY A 27 6.36 -18.08 33.15
C GLY A 27 6.93 -17.78 31.76
N GLY A 28 6.71 -18.70 30.83
CA GLY A 28 7.20 -18.63 29.47
C GLY A 28 6.91 -17.25 28.91
N LYS A 29 7.86 -16.70 28.13
CA LYS A 29 7.65 -15.45 27.41
C LYS A 29 6.25 -15.47 26.81
N LYS A 30 5.43 -14.49 27.18
CA LYS A 30 4.08 -14.35 26.64
C LYS A 30 4.21 -14.33 25.12
N LYS A 31 3.44 -15.17 24.43
CA LYS A 31 3.41 -15.17 22.97
C LYS A 31 2.94 -13.80 22.50
N GLU A 32 3.80 -13.11 21.77
CA GLU A 32 3.48 -11.84 21.13
C GLU A 32 3.05 -12.10 19.70
N TYR A 33 2.03 -11.36 19.25
CA TYR A 33 1.48 -11.52 17.92
C TYR A 33 1.51 -10.16 17.23
N ALA A 34 2.09 -10.11 16.04
CA ALA A 34 1.89 -9.03 15.10
C ALA A 34 0.45 -9.10 14.58
N LYS A 35 -0.27 -7.97 14.61
CA LYS A 35 -1.69 -7.91 14.26
C LYS A 35 -1.97 -6.76 13.31
N SER A 36 -2.91 -6.98 12.40
CA SER A 36 -3.51 -5.95 11.55
C SER A 36 -4.93 -6.35 11.20
N GLU A 37 -5.80 -5.36 11.04
CA GLU A 37 -7.20 -5.51 10.66
C GLU A 37 -7.42 -4.91 9.27
N TYR A 38 -8.50 -5.34 8.62
CA TYR A 38 -8.89 -4.78 7.33
C TYR A 38 -9.12 -3.28 7.42
N CYS A 39 -8.58 -2.55 6.45
CA CYS A 39 -8.59 -1.10 6.41
C CYS A 39 -9.62 -0.53 5.43
N VAL A 40 -10.01 -1.28 4.39
CA VAL A 40 -10.88 -0.78 3.31
C VAL A 40 -12.32 -0.68 3.82
N GLU A 41 -12.88 0.52 3.79
CA GLU A 41 -14.24 0.83 4.24
C GLU A 41 -15.27 0.86 3.10
N GLY A 42 -14.82 1.26 1.91
CA GLY A 42 -15.69 1.43 0.76
C GLY A 42 -14.90 1.63 -0.52
N ILE A 43 -15.49 1.26 -1.65
CA ILE A 43 -14.90 1.43 -2.97
C ILE A 43 -15.99 2.01 -3.87
N GLN A 44 -15.66 3.09 -4.57
CA GLN A 44 -16.57 3.76 -5.50
C GLN A 44 -15.82 4.07 -6.80
N LEU A 45 -16.34 3.58 -7.92
CA LEU A 45 -15.82 3.92 -9.25
C LEU A 45 -16.56 5.14 -9.79
N PHE A 46 -15.86 5.99 -10.56
CA PHE A 46 -16.45 7.18 -11.17
C PHE A 46 -15.77 7.55 -12.50
N ASN A 47 -16.40 8.48 -13.23
CA ASN A 47 -16.02 8.90 -14.58
C ASN A 47 -15.86 7.70 -15.54
N LYS A 48 -16.97 6.98 -15.79
CA LYS A 48 -16.99 5.78 -16.65
C LYS A 48 -15.96 4.74 -16.20
N ASP A 49 -15.89 4.53 -14.90
CA ASP A 49 -15.04 3.55 -14.23
C ASP A 49 -13.54 3.74 -14.39
N LYS A 50 -13.08 4.92 -14.85
CA LYS A 50 -11.64 5.25 -14.99
C LYS A 50 -10.96 5.44 -13.65
N TYR A 51 -11.66 6.03 -12.69
CA TYR A 51 -11.14 6.37 -11.38
C TYR A 51 -11.82 5.57 -10.28
N VAL A 52 -11.07 5.32 -9.22
CA VAL A 52 -11.55 4.61 -8.04
C VAL A 52 -11.26 5.45 -6.80
N LEU A 53 -12.30 5.76 -6.04
CA LEU A 53 -12.19 6.23 -4.66
C LEU A 53 -12.21 5.01 -3.74
N VAL A 54 -11.16 4.83 -2.94
CA VAL A 54 -11.10 3.82 -1.88
C VAL A 54 -11.07 4.51 -0.53
N GLY A 55 -12.07 4.21 0.29
CA GLY A 55 -12.08 4.62 1.69
C GLY A 55 -11.20 3.71 2.53
N SER A 56 -10.34 4.29 3.36
CA SER A 56 -9.43 3.54 4.23
C SER A 56 -9.31 4.19 5.60
N LYS A 57 -9.26 3.36 6.65
CA LYS A 57 -8.98 3.80 8.03
C LYS A 57 -7.51 4.04 8.31
N GLU A 58 -6.64 3.44 7.49
CA GLU A 58 -5.19 3.48 7.65
C GLU A 58 -4.51 3.89 6.36
N ASN A 59 -3.40 4.61 6.49
CA ASN A 59 -2.61 5.05 5.35
C ASN A 59 -1.85 3.86 4.75
N ASP A 60 -1.93 3.71 3.43
CA ASP A 60 -1.08 2.82 2.62
C ASP A 60 -1.12 1.30 2.93
N SER A 61 -2.21 0.86 3.55
CA SER A 61 -2.41 -0.51 4.01
C SER A 61 -3.12 -1.43 3.01
N PHE A 62 -3.45 -0.96 1.80
CA PHE A 62 -3.99 -1.78 0.72
C PHE A 62 -3.11 -1.69 -0.54
N ARG A 63 -3.29 -2.63 -1.47
CA ARG A 63 -2.72 -2.56 -2.82
C ARG A 63 -3.84 -2.46 -3.85
N TYR A 64 -3.56 -1.79 -4.96
CA TYR A 64 -4.49 -1.69 -6.08
C TYR A 64 -3.80 -1.98 -7.41
N SER A 65 -4.60 -2.47 -8.35
CA SER A 65 -4.21 -2.84 -9.71
C SER A 65 -5.33 -2.42 -10.68
N GLN A 66 -5.32 -2.95 -11.90
CA GLN A 66 -6.35 -2.62 -12.88
C GLN A 66 -7.74 -3.06 -12.42
N ASN A 67 -7.91 -4.33 -12.05
CA ASN A 67 -9.25 -4.85 -11.72
C ASN A 67 -9.39 -5.30 -10.28
N TYR A 68 -8.37 -5.12 -9.43
CA TYR A 68 -8.42 -5.60 -8.06
C TYR A 68 -7.87 -4.61 -7.04
N ILE A 69 -8.49 -4.63 -5.86
CA ILE A 69 -7.94 -4.08 -4.62
C ILE A 69 -7.70 -5.23 -3.65
N THR A 70 -6.55 -5.24 -2.96
CA THR A 70 -6.29 -6.19 -1.87
C THR A 70 -6.11 -5.49 -0.55
N ASP A 71 -6.83 -5.99 0.45
CA ASP A 71 -6.81 -5.55 1.84
C ASP A 71 -6.36 -6.72 2.72
N PHE A 72 -5.70 -6.41 3.83
CA PHE A 72 -4.93 -7.39 4.60
C PHE A 72 -5.40 -7.45 6.04
N LYS A 73 -5.43 -8.66 6.59
CA LYS A 73 -5.71 -8.91 8.00
C LYS A 73 -4.84 -10.06 8.46
N TYR A 74 -4.05 -9.85 9.51
CA TYR A 74 -3.20 -10.91 10.04
C TYR A 74 -3.16 -10.93 11.55
N ASN A 75 -2.97 -12.12 12.09
CA ASN A 75 -2.55 -12.37 13.46
C ASN A 75 -1.44 -13.40 13.35
N SER A 76 -0.19 -12.96 13.47
CA SER A 76 0.98 -13.79 13.24
C SER A 76 1.84 -13.80 14.47
N LEU A 77 2.23 -14.98 14.97
CA LEU A 77 3.15 -15.07 16.09
C LEU A 77 4.46 -14.37 15.71
N ASP A 78 4.95 -13.50 16.58
CA ASP A 78 6.23 -12.84 16.37
C ASP A 78 7.35 -13.81 16.77
N GLU A 79 7.97 -14.41 15.76
CA GLU A 79 9.09 -15.33 15.92
C GLU A 79 10.35 -14.82 15.20
N TYR A 80 10.43 -13.51 14.91
CA TYR A 80 11.54 -12.95 14.13
C TYR A 80 12.91 -13.27 14.77
N ASP A 81 13.03 -13.09 16.09
CA ASP A 81 14.25 -13.39 16.87
C ASP A 81 14.32 -14.85 17.38
N SER A 82 13.39 -15.72 16.97
CA SER A 82 13.37 -17.09 17.44
C SER A 82 14.38 -17.96 16.72
N VAL A 83 15.09 -18.82 17.47
CA VAL A 83 16.09 -19.75 16.93
C VAL A 83 15.49 -20.69 15.87
N SER A 84 14.23 -21.05 16.00
CA SER A 84 13.49 -21.88 15.04
C SER A 84 12.03 -21.48 15.00
N SER A 85 11.43 -21.47 13.82
CA SER A 85 10.00 -21.20 13.68
C SER A 85 9.16 -22.42 14.03
N SER A 86 8.17 -22.22 14.87
CA SER A 86 7.15 -23.23 15.17
C SER A 86 6.16 -23.37 14.02
N LYS A 87 5.45 -24.50 13.97
CA LYS A 87 4.31 -24.66 13.06
C LYS A 87 3.26 -23.60 13.35
N VAL A 88 2.71 -23.00 12.30
CA VAL A 88 1.61 -22.05 12.40
C VAL A 88 0.43 -22.73 13.10
N ASN A 89 -0.05 -22.10 14.17
CA ASN A 89 -1.10 -22.64 15.01
C ASN A 89 -2.48 -22.07 14.65
N LYS A 90 -3.55 -22.63 15.23
CA LYS A 90 -4.94 -22.26 14.91
C LYS A 90 -5.33 -20.80 15.20
N GLU A 91 -4.57 -20.11 16.04
CA GLU A 91 -4.81 -18.69 16.37
C GLU A 91 -4.22 -17.78 15.29
N GLU A 92 -3.29 -18.29 14.49
CA GLU A 92 -2.55 -17.53 13.50
C GLU A 92 -3.25 -17.55 12.13
N TYR A 93 -3.21 -16.42 11.43
CA TYR A 93 -3.72 -16.30 10.07
C TYR A 93 -3.04 -15.14 9.33
N PHE A 94 -2.97 -15.26 8.01
CA PHE A 94 -2.68 -14.14 7.12
C PHE A 94 -3.72 -14.15 6.00
N LYS A 95 -4.73 -13.30 6.17
CA LYS A 95 -5.89 -13.21 5.30
C LYS A 95 -5.77 -12.04 4.35
N ILE A 96 -6.12 -12.29 3.11
CA ILE A 96 -6.17 -11.30 2.04
C ILE A 96 -7.59 -11.25 1.52
N LYS A 97 -8.22 -10.08 1.61
CA LYS A 97 -9.51 -9.81 1.01
C LYS A 97 -9.27 -9.15 -0.35
N ILE A 98 -9.77 -9.79 -1.39
CA ILE A 98 -9.57 -9.41 -2.79
C ILE A 98 -10.90 -8.88 -3.30
N TYR A 99 -10.97 -7.58 -3.58
CA TYR A 99 -12.12 -6.92 -4.18
C TYR A 99 -11.98 -6.92 -5.69
N ASP A 100 -13.04 -7.29 -6.40
CA ASP A 100 -13.12 -7.37 -7.85
C ASP A 100 -13.82 -6.13 -8.42
N LEU A 101 -13.15 -5.45 -9.35
CA LEU A 101 -13.58 -4.21 -10.00
C LEU A 101 -13.97 -4.39 -11.48
N HIS A 102 -14.12 -5.62 -11.98
CA HIS A 102 -14.56 -5.86 -13.35
C HIS A 102 -15.99 -5.36 -13.60
N ASP A 103 -16.88 -5.51 -12.62
CA ASP A 103 -18.25 -5.02 -12.65
C ASP A 103 -18.40 -3.83 -11.70
N SER A 104 -18.41 -2.62 -12.25
CA SER A 104 -18.55 -1.37 -11.49
C SER A 104 -19.91 -1.21 -10.81
N THR A 105 -20.94 -1.93 -11.27
CA THR A 105 -22.28 -1.91 -10.65
C THR A 105 -22.34 -2.80 -9.41
N LYS A 106 -21.40 -3.74 -9.28
CA LYS A 106 -21.39 -4.72 -8.20
C LYS A 106 -19.96 -5.17 -7.89
N ILE A 107 -19.31 -4.41 -7.01
CA ILE A 107 -18.03 -4.80 -6.44
C ILE A 107 -18.24 -6.02 -5.55
N THR A 108 -17.61 -7.13 -5.93
CA THR A 108 -17.62 -8.36 -5.13
C THR A 108 -16.27 -8.56 -4.44
N SER A 109 -16.20 -9.45 -3.46
CA SER A 109 -14.93 -9.77 -2.83
C SER A 109 -14.88 -11.23 -2.40
N LYS A 110 -13.66 -11.75 -2.29
CA LYS A 110 -13.36 -13.05 -1.68
C LYS A 110 -12.22 -12.91 -0.68
N GLU A 111 -12.18 -13.81 0.29
CA GLU A 111 -11.13 -13.86 1.30
C GLU A 111 -10.32 -15.15 1.12
N VAL A 112 -9.00 -15.04 1.22
CA VAL A 112 -8.08 -16.18 1.20
C VAL A 112 -7.16 -16.11 2.42
N ASP A 113 -6.95 -17.24 3.09
CA ASP A 113 -5.98 -17.36 4.18
C ASP A 113 -4.72 -18.08 3.67
N ILE A 114 -3.64 -17.31 3.55
CA ILE A 114 -2.36 -17.78 3.01
C ILE A 114 -1.77 -18.89 3.87
N TYR A 115 -1.88 -18.80 5.20
CA TYR A 115 -1.33 -19.82 6.10
C TYR A 115 -2.05 -21.16 5.90
N SER A 116 -3.36 -21.12 5.71
CA SER A 116 -4.16 -22.29 5.35
C SER A 116 -3.76 -22.87 3.98
N LEU A 117 -3.49 -22.04 2.98
CA LEU A 117 -3.04 -22.48 1.65
C LEU A 117 -1.65 -23.14 1.65
N LEU A 118 -0.79 -22.80 2.61
CA LEU A 118 0.52 -23.43 2.78
C LEU A 118 0.46 -24.80 3.47
N GLY A 119 -0.68 -25.12 4.10
CA GLY A 119 -0.95 -26.41 4.72
C GLY A 119 -0.52 -26.51 6.18
N ARG A 120 -0.87 -27.64 6.81
CA ARG A 120 -0.72 -27.86 8.27
C ARG A 120 0.73 -27.90 8.77
N GLU A 121 1.66 -28.17 7.87
CA GLU A 121 3.10 -28.25 8.17
C GLU A 121 3.80 -26.89 7.96
N ASN A 122 3.05 -25.82 7.68
CA ASN A 122 3.62 -24.50 7.44
C ASN A 122 4.32 -23.95 8.69
N THR A 123 5.56 -23.49 8.50
CA THR A 123 6.34 -22.73 9.49
C THR A 123 6.59 -21.28 9.05
N TYR A 124 6.15 -20.90 7.85
CA TYR A 124 6.36 -19.58 7.29
C TYR A 124 5.33 -18.58 7.77
N ARG A 125 5.80 -17.37 8.07
CA ARG A 125 4.99 -16.22 8.47
C ARG A 125 5.23 -15.04 7.55
N LEU A 126 4.25 -14.15 7.44
CA LEU A 126 4.36 -12.93 6.65
C LEU A 126 5.58 -12.13 7.09
N LYS A 127 6.47 -11.81 6.14
CA LYS A 127 7.59 -10.90 6.34
C LYS A 127 7.22 -9.51 5.84
N GLN A 128 6.79 -9.44 4.58
CA GLN A 128 6.48 -8.17 3.92
C GLN A 128 5.47 -8.37 2.80
N ILE A 129 4.46 -7.48 2.73
CA ILE A 129 3.59 -7.35 1.56
C ILE A 129 4.36 -6.56 0.50
N GLN A 130 4.48 -7.11 -0.69
CA GLN A 130 5.21 -6.50 -1.80
C GLN A 130 4.21 -5.88 -2.79
N GLU A 131 4.47 -6.05 -4.08
CA GLU A 131 3.75 -5.38 -5.17
C GLU A 131 2.54 -6.17 -5.66
N GLN A 132 1.53 -5.44 -6.14
CA GLN A 132 0.59 -5.97 -7.11
C GLN A 132 1.12 -5.71 -8.52
N PHE A 133 0.89 -6.65 -9.42
CA PHE A 133 1.38 -6.54 -10.79
C PHE A 133 0.50 -7.30 -11.76
N SER A 134 0.62 -6.96 -13.04
CA SER A 134 0.02 -7.73 -14.13
C SER A 134 1.09 -8.40 -14.99
N LYS A 135 0.73 -9.56 -15.54
CA LYS A 135 1.53 -10.33 -16.50
C LYS A 135 0.58 -11.11 -17.41
N ASP A 136 0.74 -10.98 -18.72
CA ASP A 136 -0.09 -11.67 -19.73
C ASP A 136 -1.61 -11.44 -19.54
N GLY A 137 -2.00 -10.22 -19.16
CA GLY A 137 -3.40 -9.85 -18.91
C GLY A 137 -4.00 -10.43 -17.61
N LYS A 138 -3.21 -11.12 -16.79
CA LYS A 138 -3.59 -11.60 -15.46
C LYS A 138 -2.96 -10.76 -14.38
N GLU A 139 -3.61 -10.68 -13.23
CA GLU A 139 -3.17 -9.84 -12.11
C GLU A 139 -2.85 -10.68 -10.87
N TYR A 140 -1.80 -10.26 -10.17
CA TYR A 140 -1.18 -10.99 -9.08
C TYR A 140 -0.83 -10.05 -7.94
N LEU A 141 -0.70 -10.63 -6.74
CA LEU A 141 -0.07 -10.01 -5.59
C LEU A 141 1.17 -10.82 -5.21
N SER A 142 2.24 -10.11 -4.88
CA SER A 142 3.44 -10.69 -4.30
C SER A 142 3.62 -10.32 -2.83
N PHE A 143 4.23 -11.23 -2.07
CA PHE A 143 4.64 -11.01 -0.69
C PHE A 143 5.77 -11.96 -0.32
N SER A 144 6.59 -11.58 0.65
CA SER A 144 7.64 -12.42 1.20
C SER A 144 7.23 -13.00 2.56
N MET A 145 7.73 -14.20 2.83
CA MET A 145 7.48 -14.93 4.06
C MET A 145 8.77 -15.50 4.62
N TYR A 146 8.91 -15.52 5.94
CA TYR A 146 10.11 -15.99 6.62
C TYR A 146 9.83 -17.21 7.49
N SER A 147 10.86 -18.04 7.67
CA SER A 147 10.92 -19.13 8.64
C SER A 147 12.35 -19.27 9.14
N ASN A 148 12.52 -19.46 10.44
CA ASN A 148 13.81 -19.66 11.08
C ASN A 148 14.10 -21.15 11.25
N GLU A 149 15.34 -21.56 10.98
CA GLU A 149 15.85 -22.90 11.24
C GLU A 149 17.15 -22.78 12.05
N GLY A 150 17.22 -23.43 13.21
CA GLY A 150 18.32 -23.27 14.17
C GLY A 150 19.70 -23.44 13.54
N GLY A 151 20.57 -22.44 13.73
CA GLY A 151 21.94 -22.43 13.20
C GLY A 151 22.05 -22.13 11.70
N LYS A 152 20.96 -21.77 11.03
CA LYS A 152 20.93 -21.34 9.62
C LYS A 152 20.47 -19.90 9.49
N ILE A 153 20.78 -19.30 8.34
CA ILE A 153 20.23 -18.01 7.93
C ILE A 153 18.70 -18.14 7.80
N GLU A 154 17.98 -17.09 8.18
CA GLU A 154 16.54 -16.95 7.97
C GLU A 154 16.17 -17.38 6.54
N LYS A 155 15.22 -18.31 6.42
CA LYS A 155 14.73 -18.77 5.12
C LYS A 155 13.58 -17.88 4.69
N THR A 156 13.85 -16.98 3.75
CA THR A 156 12.81 -16.17 3.09
C THR A 156 12.35 -16.86 1.79
N ILE A 157 11.04 -16.90 1.57
CA ILE A 157 10.42 -17.26 0.28
C ILE A 157 9.56 -16.09 -0.21
N TYR A 158 9.49 -15.95 -1.52
CA TYR A 158 8.60 -15.01 -2.20
C TYR A 158 7.46 -15.78 -2.84
N VAL A 159 6.24 -15.29 -2.65
CA VAL A 159 5.01 -15.97 -3.06
C VAL A 159 4.27 -15.09 -4.05
N ILE A 160 3.81 -15.72 -5.15
CA ILE A 160 2.92 -15.10 -6.13
C ILE A 160 1.52 -15.68 -5.97
N LEU A 161 0.56 -14.81 -5.68
CA LEU A 161 -0.86 -15.14 -5.54
C LEU A 161 -1.63 -14.61 -6.75
N SER A 162 -2.41 -15.47 -7.41
CA SER A 162 -3.36 -15.03 -8.44
C SER A 162 -4.54 -14.30 -7.80
N LEU A 163 -4.83 -13.08 -8.25
CA LEU A 163 -5.97 -12.31 -7.74
C LEU A 163 -7.30 -12.87 -8.26
N ASP A 164 -7.32 -13.36 -9.49
CA ASP A 164 -8.49 -14.00 -10.11
C ASP A 164 -8.88 -15.33 -9.45
N THR A 165 -7.92 -16.19 -9.10
CA THR A 165 -8.24 -17.50 -8.50
C THR A 165 -8.11 -17.54 -6.98
N GLY A 166 -7.33 -16.63 -6.39
CA GLY A 166 -7.02 -16.65 -4.95
C GLY A 166 -6.06 -17.78 -4.56
N LYS A 167 -5.32 -18.35 -5.51
CA LYS A 167 -4.40 -19.47 -5.30
C LYS A 167 -2.94 -19.02 -5.40
N ILE A 168 -2.08 -19.73 -4.67
CA ILE A 168 -0.64 -19.57 -4.79
C ILE A 168 -0.20 -20.21 -6.11
N GLU A 169 0.32 -19.40 -7.03
CA GLU A 169 0.80 -19.85 -8.34
C GLU A 169 2.27 -20.26 -8.29
N LYS A 170 3.08 -19.53 -7.52
CA LYS A 170 4.52 -19.79 -7.45
C LYS A 170 5.10 -19.41 -6.10
N LYS A 171 6.13 -20.14 -5.70
CA LYS A 171 7.03 -19.82 -4.58
C LYS A 171 8.46 -19.82 -5.12
N MET A 172 9.29 -18.88 -4.70
CA MET A 172 10.66 -18.75 -5.21
C MET A 172 11.59 -18.11 -4.17
N SER A 173 12.90 -18.21 -4.42
CA SER A 173 13.93 -17.48 -3.68
C SER A 173 13.94 -15.99 -4.05
N GLU A 174 14.65 -15.18 -3.27
CA GLU A 174 14.81 -13.74 -3.54
C GLU A 174 15.42 -13.45 -4.91
N ASN A 175 16.50 -14.17 -5.27
CA ASN A 175 17.16 -13.97 -6.56
C ASN A 175 16.23 -14.28 -7.74
N GLU A 176 15.49 -15.39 -7.65
CA GLU A 176 14.49 -15.76 -8.67
C GLU A 176 13.33 -14.76 -8.73
N PHE A 177 12.94 -14.17 -7.60
CA PHE A 177 11.90 -13.15 -7.54
C PHE A 177 12.33 -11.84 -8.20
N ASN A 178 13.54 -11.38 -7.90
CA ASN A 178 14.09 -10.18 -8.50
C ASN A 178 14.28 -10.34 -10.01
N GLU A 179 14.78 -11.50 -10.47
CA GLU A 179 14.86 -11.83 -11.90
C GLU A 179 13.46 -11.97 -12.55
N PHE A 180 12.49 -12.49 -11.81
CA PHE A 180 11.12 -12.60 -12.30
C PHE A 180 10.52 -11.21 -12.53
N LEU A 181 10.59 -10.30 -11.54
CA LEU A 181 10.02 -8.95 -11.62
C LEU A 181 10.74 -8.02 -12.59
N SER A 182 12.00 -8.30 -12.95
CA SER A 182 12.74 -7.49 -13.91
C SER A 182 12.36 -7.74 -15.37
N LYS A 183 11.38 -8.60 -15.65
CA LYS A 183 10.96 -8.93 -17.02
C LYS A 183 10.08 -7.82 -17.59
N GLU A 184 10.34 -7.49 -18.86
CA GLU A 184 9.63 -6.42 -19.58
C GLU A 184 8.11 -6.66 -19.74
N ASP A 185 7.64 -7.91 -19.60
CA ASP A 185 6.23 -8.27 -19.70
C ASP A 185 5.44 -8.10 -18.38
N ILE A 186 6.08 -7.56 -17.33
CA ILE A 186 5.49 -7.30 -16.03
C ILE A 186 5.22 -5.80 -15.85
N THR A 187 4.01 -5.47 -15.44
CA THR A 187 3.65 -4.11 -15.03
C THR A 187 3.33 -4.09 -13.54
N ILE A 188 4.14 -3.37 -12.76
CA ILE A 188 3.99 -3.21 -11.31
C ILE A 188 3.05 -2.04 -10.99
N PHE A 189 2.24 -2.19 -9.93
CA PHE A 189 1.28 -1.20 -9.47
C PHE A 189 1.49 -0.82 -7.99
N PRO A 190 1.36 0.47 -7.64
CA PRO A 190 1.07 1.59 -8.53
C PRO A 190 2.21 1.83 -9.52
N VAL A 191 1.90 2.36 -10.70
CA VAL A 191 2.94 2.73 -11.66
C VAL A 191 3.82 3.80 -10.99
N GLU A 192 5.03 3.42 -10.60
CA GLU A 192 5.90 4.29 -9.80
C GLU A 192 6.26 5.59 -10.53
N ALA A 193 6.65 6.59 -9.73
CA ALA A 193 7.24 7.87 -10.12
C ALA A 193 8.50 7.79 -11.01
N SER A 194 9.00 6.58 -11.27
CA SER A 194 10.14 6.29 -12.13
C SER A 194 9.74 6.03 -13.59
N SER A 195 8.43 5.94 -13.89
CA SER A 195 7.95 6.00 -15.27
C SER A 195 8.43 7.31 -15.92
N PRO A 196 8.84 7.31 -17.21
CA PRO A 196 9.11 8.53 -17.97
C PRO A 196 8.00 9.59 -17.89
N MET A 197 6.77 9.20 -17.51
CA MET A 197 5.61 10.08 -17.24
C MET A 197 5.76 10.98 -16.00
N ALA A 198 6.48 10.58 -14.96
CA ALA A 198 6.61 11.38 -13.72
C ALA A 198 7.81 12.34 -13.73
N THR A 199 8.75 12.18 -14.66
CA THR A 199 9.98 12.98 -14.69
C THR A 199 9.79 14.35 -15.36
N ASN A 200 8.81 14.50 -16.25
CA ASN A 200 8.61 15.75 -16.99
C ASN A 200 7.85 16.81 -16.20
N TRP A 201 6.89 16.45 -15.32
CA TRP A 201 6.05 17.43 -14.62
C TRP A 201 6.84 18.34 -13.69
N LYS A 202 8.03 17.92 -13.26
CA LYS A 202 8.98 18.74 -12.49
C LYS A 202 9.46 19.98 -13.24
N LYS A 203 9.55 19.90 -14.57
CA LYS A 203 10.06 21.00 -15.40
C LYS A 203 9.15 22.21 -15.31
N GLY A 204 9.76 23.39 -15.26
CA GLY A 204 9.03 24.66 -15.17
C GLY A 204 8.24 24.84 -13.87
N GLY A 205 8.36 23.95 -12.88
CA GLY A 205 7.64 24.02 -11.62
C GLY A 205 6.16 23.62 -11.70
N ILE A 206 5.76 22.82 -12.70
CA ILE A 206 4.35 22.43 -12.87
C ILE A 206 3.89 21.47 -11.77
N GLU A 207 4.67 20.43 -11.45
CA GLU A 207 4.36 19.46 -10.39
C GLU A 207 4.19 20.16 -9.03
N SER A 208 5.06 21.13 -8.71
CA SER A 208 4.98 21.85 -7.43
C SER A 208 3.74 22.73 -7.34
N GLN A 209 3.31 23.35 -8.45
CA GLN A 209 2.07 24.12 -8.50
C GLN A 209 0.84 23.22 -8.33
N ILE A 210 0.79 22.07 -9.01
CA ILE A 210 -0.29 21.09 -8.86
C ILE A 210 -0.33 20.59 -7.41
N SER A 211 0.80 20.12 -6.88
CA SER A 211 0.92 19.63 -5.50
C SER A 211 0.54 20.69 -4.45
N SER A 212 0.91 21.95 -4.67
CA SER A 212 0.52 23.06 -3.80
C SER A 212 -0.99 23.30 -3.85
N SER A 213 -1.58 23.27 -5.03
CA SER A 213 -3.02 23.46 -5.20
C SER A 213 -3.83 22.33 -4.57
N THR A 214 -3.49 21.06 -4.84
CA THR A 214 -4.16 19.92 -4.19
C THR A 214 -3.95 19.94 -2.68
N SER A 215 -2.80 20.41 -2.19
CA SER A 215 -2.53 20.56 -0.75
C SER A 215 -3.42 21.59 -0.06
N ASN A 216 -3.90 22.61 -0.76
CA ASN A 216 -4.90 23.56 -0.22
C ASN A 216 -6.20 22.85 0.14
N TYR A 217 -6.49 21.75 -0.54
CA TYR A 217 -7.63 20.87 -0.32
C TYR A 217 -7.28 19.64 0.51
N HIS A 218 -6.10 19.62 1.14
CA HIS A 218 -5.60 18.52 1.98
C HIS A 218 -5.44 17.19 1.23
N LEU A 219 -5.23 17.27 -0.08
CA LEU A 219 -4.93 16.14 -0.94
C LEU A 219 -3.43 16.12 -1.30
N GLY A 220 -2.75 15.06 -0.88
CA GLY A 220 -1.42 14.73 -1.35
C GLY A 220 -1.48 14.18 -2.77
N TYR A 221 -0.64 14.72 -3.64
CA TYR A 221 -0.46 14.23 -5.00
C TYR A 221 0.65 13.19 -5.07
N GLY A 222 0.38 12.07 -5.75
CA GLY A 222 1.38 11.12 -6.21
C GLY A 222 1.13 10.75 -7.68
N PRO A 223 2.10 10.15 -8.37
CA PRO A 223 1.91 9.70 -9.75
C PRO A 223 0.75 8.70 -9.84
N GLY A 224 -0.30 9.07 -10.58
CA GLY A 224 -1.48 8.24 -10.78
C GLY A 224 -2.45 8.13 -9.60
N TYR A 225 -2.24 8.86 -8.50
CA TYR A 225 -3.17 8.88 -7.37
C TYR A 225 -3.17 10.19 -6.57
N LEU A 226 -4.26 10.41 -5.85
CA LEU A 226 -4.41 11.42 -4.81
C LEU A 226 -4.69 10.71 -3.49
N VAL A 227 -4.14 11.22 -2.39
CA VAL A 227 -4.41 10.71 -1.05
C VAL A 227 -4.89 11.84 -0.15
N ALA A 228 -6.02 11.64 0.53
CA ALA A 228 -6.46 12.54 1.57
C ALA A 228 -5.53 12.46 2.78
N SER A 229 -4.92 13.59 3.12
CA SER A 229 -3.99 13.69 4.25
C SER A 229 -4.72 13.45 5.58
N TYR A 230 -4.09 12.68 6.48
CA TYR A 230 -4.57 12.49 7.85
C TYR A 230 -4.22 13.67 8.78
N ASP A 231 -3.25 14.50 8.38
CA ASP A 231 -2.68 15.54 9.24
C ASP A 231 -3.29 16.92 9.01
N LYS A 232 -4.22 17.04 8.06
CA LYS A 232 -4.72 18.33 7.57
C LYS A 232 -6.24 18.32 7.45
N GLY A 233 -6.92 18.70 8.54
CA GLY A 233 -8.26 19.32 8.56
C GLY A 233 -9.39 18.66 7.76
N ASN A 234 -10.53 19.34 7.71
CA ASN A 234 -11.67 18.89 6.91
C ASN A 234 -11.34 19.03 5.41
N LEU A 235 -11.43 17.94 4.64
CA LEU A 235 -11.39 17.98 3.18
C LEU A 235 -12.52 18.85 2.65
N GLU A 236 -12.23 20.09 2.30
CA GLU A 236 -13.21 21.02 1.75
C GLU A 236 -12.98 21.20 0.25
N LEU A 237 -13.58 20.31 -0.55
CA LEU A 237 -13.57 20.42 -2.02
C LEU A 237 -14.61 21.40 -2.56
N SER A 238 -15.31 22.12 -1.67
CA SER A 238 -16.35 23.08 -2.06
C SER A 238 -15.75 24.16 -2.96
N GLY A 239 -16.51 24.58 -3.97
CA GLY A 239 -16.07 25.58 -4.94
C GLY A 239 -14.99 25.12 -5.92
N THR A 240 -14.73 23.82 -6.03
CA THR A 240 -13.92 23.24 -7.13
C THR A 240 -14.82 22.66 -8.23
N ASN A 241 -14.29 22.53 -9.44
CA ASN A 241 -14.98 21.76 -10.49
C ASN A 241 -15.17 20.28 -10.08
N PHE A 242 -14.25 19.70 -9.31
CA PHE A 242 -14.36 18.32 -8.83
C PHE A 242 -15.66 18.08 -8.05
N ALA A 243 -15.96 18.93 -7.06
CA ALA A 243 -17.17 18.80 -6.26
C ALA A 243 -18.45 19.02 -7.08
N LYS A 244 -18.38 19.79 -8.17
CA LYS A 244 -19.50 19.98 -9.09
C LYS A 244 -19.74 18.77 -10.00
N LEU A 245 -18.67 18.21 -10.56
CA LEU A 245 -18.73 17.08 -11.48
C LEU A 245 -19.05 15.77 -10.75
N TYR A 246 -18.49 15.60 -9.56
CA TYR A 246 -18.58 14.38 -8.77
C TYR A 246 -19.05 14.69 -7.34
N PRO A 247 -20.26 15.24 -7.16
CA PRO A 247 -20.74 15.70 -5.86
C PRO A 247 -20.78 14.60 -4.80
N GLU A 248 -21.12 13.37 -5.20
CA GLU A 248 -21.08 12.22 -4.30
C GLU A 248 -19.66 11.88 -3.87
N ILE A 249 -18.69 11.86 -4.80
CA ILE A 249 -17.28 11.59 -4.49
C ILE A 249 -16.71 12.68 -3.59
N GLY A 250 -16.98 13.95 -3.91
CA GLY A 250 -16.55 15.09 -3.11
C GLY A 250 -17.13 15.12 -1.70
N THR A 251 -18.30 14.49 -1.49
CA THR A 251 -18.91 14.34 -0.15
C THR A 251 -18.39 13.09 0.58
N ASN A 252 -18.10 12.01 -0.16
CA ASN A 252 -17.69 10.73 0.41
C ASN A 252 -16.20 10.64 0.72
N ILE A 253 -15.38 11.48 0.10
CA ILE A 253 -13.94 11.52 0.36
C ILE A 253 -13.68 11.99 1.81
N LYS A 254 -12.90 11.20 2.53
CA LYS A 254 -12.52 11.40 3.93
C LYS A 254 -11.02 11.26 4.07
N GLU A 255 -10.50 11.71 5.20
CA GLU A 255 -9.10 11.51 5.60
C GLU A 255 -8.71 10.04 5.37
N GLY A 256 -7.58 9.83 4.71
CA GLY A 256 -7.08 8.50 4.39
C GLY A 256 -7.64 7.81 3.17
N ASN A 257 -8.68 8.37 2.56
CA ASN A 257 -9.14 7.88 1.28
C ASN A 257 -8.11 8.14 0.19
N LYS A 258 -8.05 7.24 -0.78
CA LYS A 258 -7.19 7.37 -1.97
C LYS A 258 -8.08 7.41 -3.21
N ILE A 259 -7.83 8.35 -4.10
CA ILE A 259 -8.33 8.33 -5.47
C ILE A 259 -7.19 7.83 -6.34
N TYR A 260 -7.40 6.83 -7.18
CA TYR A 260 -6.39 6.42 -8.15
C TYR A 260 -7.01 6.19 -9.53
N PHE A 261 -6.17 6.36 -10.55
CA PHE A 261 -6.51 6.02 -11.92
C PHE A 261 -6.29 4.52 -12.13
N ARG A 262 -7.26 3.81 -12.68
CA ARG A 262 -7.10 2.40 -13.09
C ARG A 262 -5.98 2.24 -14.14
N PRO A 263 -4.88 1.53 -13.82
CA PRO A 263 -3.64 1.60 -14.62
C PRO A 263 -3.74 1.35 -16.14
N ASN A 264 -4.53 0.38 -16.62
CA ASN A 264 -4.67 0.12 -18.06
C ASN A 264 -5.55 1.14 -18.78
N GLN A 265 -6.32 1.94 -18.03
CA GLN A 265 -7.06 3.07 -18.58
C GLN A 265 -6.25 4.36 -18.47
N TYR A 266 -5.11 4.34 -17.75
CA TYR A 266 -4.30 5.53 -17.50
C TYR A 266 -3.82 6.13 -18.82
N ASN A 267 -4.05 7.43 -18.94
CA ASN A 267 -3.48 8.26 -19.97
C ASN A 267 -2.93 9.52 -19.29
N GLU A 268 -1.66 9.85 -19.54
CA GLU A 268 -0.99 10.98 -18.86
C GLU A 268 -1.63 12.32 -19.20
N GLU A 269 -1.96 12.51 -20.47
CA GLU A 269 -2.64 13.72 -20.96
C GLU A 269 -4.01 13.87 -20.31
N GLU A 270 -4.80 12.81 -20.26
CA GLU A 270 -6.09 12.82 -19.57
C GLU A 270 -5.93 13.07 -18.07
N TRP A 271 -4.99 12.39 -17.39
CA TRP A 271 -4.76 12.58 -15.95
C TRP A 271 -4.32 14.00 -15.62
N PHE A 272 -3.40 14.57 -16.40
CA PHE A 272 -2.97 15.95 -16.26
C PHE A 272 -4.14 16.91 -16.45
N ASN A 273 -4.86 16.77 -17.56
CA ASN A 273 -5.99 17.64 -17.90
C ASN A 273 -7.12 17.54 -16.87
N ASP A 274 -7.45 16.33 -16.42
CA ASP A 274 -8.44 16.09 -15.38
C ASP A 274 -8.02 16.73 -14.06
N LEU A 275 -6.77 16.57 -13.61
CA LEU A 275 -6.29 17.20 -12.38
C LEU A 275 -6.40 18.73 -12.40
N ILE A 276 -5.91 19.36 -13.47
CA ILE A 276 -5.92 20.83 -13.57
C ILE A 276 -7.33 21.38 -13.78
N HIS A 277 -8.24 20.58 -14.34
CA HIS A 277 -9.65 20.93 -14.45
C HIS A 277 -10.36 20.79 -13.10
N TRP A 278 -10.18 19.64 -12.42
CA TRP A 278 -10.85 19.27 -11.18
C TRP A 278 -10.60 20.27 -10.05
N PHE A 279 -9.34 20.70 -9.89
CA PHE A 279 -8.96 21.62 -8.81
C PHE A 279 -8.93 23.08 -9.24
N ALA A 280 -9.49 23.41 -10.41
CA ALA A 280 -9.81 24.78 -10.76
C ALA A 280 -11.01 25.27 -9.91
N PRO A 281 -11.04 26.56 -9.54
CA PRO A 281 -12.23 27.19 -8.96
C PRO A 281 -13.45 26.98 -9.85
N GLU A 282 -14.62 26.79 -9.24
CA GLU A 282 -15.87 26.57 -9.96
C GLU A 282 -16.12 27.71 -10.97
N GLY A 283 -16.36 27.33 -12.22
CA GLY A 283 -16.61 28.27 -13.32
C GLY A 283 -15.34 28.69 -14.08
N GLN A 284 -14.16 28.32 -13.60
CA GLN A 284 -12.94 28.34 -14.39
C GLN A 284 -12.77 27.01 -15.14
N ASP A 285 -12.18 27.06 -16.33
CA ASP A 285 -11.95 25.86 -17.14
C ASP A 285 -10.81 25.02 -16.56
N VAL A 286 -9.66 25.64 -16.27
CA VAL A 286 -8.49 24.96 -15.68
C VAL A 286 -7.80 25.87 -14.68
N MET A 287 -7.03 25.27 -13.78
CA MET A 287 -6.16 25.98 -12.85
C MET A 287 -5.19 26.91 -13.57
N GLU A 288 -4.84 28.03 -12.93
CA GLU A 288 -3.78 28.91 -13.40
C GLU A 288 -2.40 28.30 -13.11
N LEU A 289 -1.80 27.67 -14.12
CA LEU A 289 -0.45 27.11 -14.07
C LEU A 289 0.50 27.87 -14.98
N TYR A 290 1.73 28.08 -14.51
CA TYR A 290 2.79 28.74 -15.28
C TYR A 290 4.09 27.94 -15.28
N ALA A 291 4.55 27.51 -16.45
CA ALA A 291 5.89 26.97 -16.60
C ALA A 291 6.92 28.11 -16.62
N THR A 292 7.98 28.01 -15.82
CA THR A 292 9.04 29.02 -15.74
C THR A 292 10.32 28.52 -16.41
N ASP A 293 10.86 29.26 -17.36
CA ASP A 293 12.19 29.00 -17.95
C ASP A 293 13.27 29.33 -16.91
N GLU A 294 14.09 28.33 -16.56
CA GLU A 294 15.15 28.48 -15.55
C GLU A 294 16.29 29.41 -15.96
N THR A 295 16.48 29.63 -17.26
CA THR A 295 17.53 30.50 -17.82
C THR A 295 17.05 31.94 -17.96
N THR A 296 15.84 32.15 -18.52
CA THR A 296 15.33 33.50 -18.84
C THR A 296 14.40 34.06 -17.77
N GLY A 297 13.80 33.20 -16.94
CA GLY A 297 12.75 33.57 -15.99
C GLY A 297 11.39 33.83 -16.65
N GLU A 298 11.26 33.61 -17.96
CA GLU A 298 9.99 33.75 -18.68
C GLU A 298 8.94 32.77 -18.12
N LYS A 299 7.71 33.26 -17.97
CA LYS A 299 6.57 32.46 -17.51
C LYS A 299 5.59 32.24 -18.65
N THR A 300 5.32 30.98 -18.98
CA THR A 300 4.33 30.59 -20.00
C THR A 300 3.14 29.94 -19.31
N GLN A 301 1.92 30.44 -19.57
CA GLN A 301 0.72 29.82 -19.02
C GLN A 301 0.49 28.45 -19.67
N ILE A 302 0.20 27.44 -18.85
CA ILE A 302 -0.10 26.07 -19.28
C ILE A 302 -1.57 25.78 -18.98
N ARG A 303 -2.37 25.51 -20.01
CA ARG A 303 -3.81 25.21 -19.88
C ARG A 303 -4.17 23.76 -20.20
N SER A 304 -3.22 23.01 -20.74
CA SER A 304 -3.38 21.59 -21.09
C SER A 304 -2.04 20.87 -21.07
N PHE A 305 -2.08 19.54 -21.09
CA PHE A 305 -0.89 18.73 -21.28
C PHE A 305 -0.20 19.01 -22.62
N SER A 306 -0.97 19.29 -23.67
CA SER A 306 -0.41 19.66 -24.98
C SER A 306 0.41 20.96 -24.90
N ASP A 307 -0.09 21.97 -24.18
CA ASP A 307 0.66 23.22 -23.95
C ASP A 307 1.95 22.93 -23.19
N PHE A 308 1.87 22.08 -22.17
CA PHE A 308 3.03 21.71 -21.36
C PHE A 308 4.08 20.98 -22.19
N LYS A 309 3.65 20.02 -23.01
CA LYS A 309 4.53 19.25 -23.89
C LYS A 309 5.23 20.17 -24.91
N GLN A 310 4.48 21.08 -25.53
CA GLN A 310 5.05 22.07 -26.45
C GLN A 310 6.06 22.98 -25.75
N TRP A 311 5.78 23.37 -24.50
CA TRP A 311 6.72 24.15 -23.70
C TRP A 311 8.00 23.36 -23.42
N ILE A 312 7.92 22.09 -23.01
CA ILE A 312 9.11 21.25 -22.79
C ILE A 312 9.95 21.11 -24.07
N GLU A 313 9.31 20.90 -25.22
CA GLU A 313 10.00 20.76 -26.52
C GLU A 313 10.78 22.04 -26.89
N ASN A 314 10.26 23.21 -26.53
CA ASN A 314 10.91 24.51 -26.75
C ASN A 314 11.97 24.87 -25.68
N HIS A 315 11.97 24.18 -24.54
CA HIS A 315 12.89 24.40 -23.43
C HIS A 315 13.67 23.11 -23.09
N PRO A 316 14.45 22.56 -24.04
CA PRO A 316 15.21 21.34 -23.81
C PRO A 316 16.25 21.55 -22.69
N GLN A 317 16.45 20.51 -21.87
CA GLN A 317 17.53 20.54 -20.90
C GLN A 317 18.87 20.66 -21.64
N LYS A 318 19.69 21.63 -21.23
CA LYS A 318 21.12 21.54 -21.55
C LYS A 318 21.66 20.34 -20.77
N GLU A 319 22.13 19.32 -21.49
CA GLU A 319 22.89 18.23 -20.88
C GLU A 319 24.01 18.86 -20.04
N LYS A 320 24.07 18.50 -18.75
CA LYS A 320 25.12 18.93 -17.83
C LYS A 320 26.31 17.99 -17.90
#